data_AF-N1U3B0-F1
#
_entry.id   AF-N1U3B0-F1
#
_cell.length_a   1.000
_cell.length_b   1.000
_cell.length_c   1.000
_cell.angle_alpha   90.00
_cell.angle_beta   90.00
_cell.angle_gamma   90.00
#
_symmetry.space_group_name_H-M   'P 1'
#
loop_
_entity.id
_entity.type
_entity.pdbx_description
1 polymer ?
#
loop_
_entity_poly.entity_id
_entity_poly.type
_entity_poly.pdbx_seq_one_letter_code
_entity_poly.pdbx_strand_id
1 'polypeptide(L)'
;MGLDFLRSDLILFNYYSFGSLLVTITTFFLAVFFLSLKRKTVATYHLGIAFLVFGLFEIGYFMAAFYYHPIAAYHRWLTGCLILPTITHFTQFFIRYPSNYNRKFGFWMMIFQHLLGFVVACFLFILLLFRKRSIILPPIIGISTLWSRVSILHCLSLFTPLLLLSLFRLGESLSIRKRKGSQSSYFPSDL
;
A
#
# COMPACT_ATOMS: atom_id res chain seq x y z
N MET A 1 34.27 10.25 21.61
CA MET A 1 33.26 9.41 20.93
C MET A 1 32.50 10.26 19.93
N GLY A 2 33.16 10.70 18.86
CA GLY A 2 32.60 11.70 17.95
C GLY A 2 32.91 11.34 16.51
N LEU A 3 31.86 11.22 15.70
CA LEU A 3 31.87 11.07 14.23
C LEU A 3 32.16 9.69 13.62
N ASP A 4 32.08 8.59 14.39
CA ASP A 4 32.20 7.23 13.82
C ASP A 4 31.01 6.82 12.91
N PHE A 5 29.92 7.58 12.94
CA PHE A 5 28.69 7.32 12.17
C PHE A 5 28.75 7.80 10.70
N LEU A 6 29.80 8.51 10.29
CA LEU A 6 30.04 8.91 8.90
C LEU A 6 31.28 8.24 8.29
N ARG A 7 31.72 7.12 8.89
CA ARG A 7 32.80 6.34 8.31
C ARG A 7 32.36 5.82 6.93
N SER A 8 33.13 6.14 5.91
CA SER A 8 32.88 5.74 4.50
C SER A 8 32.71 4.23 4.33
N ASP A 9 33.29 3.44 5.22
CA ASP A 9 33.22 1.97 5.23
C ASP A 9 31.79 1.43 5.52
N LEU A 10 30.89 2.28 6.05
CA LEU A 10 29.50 1.92 6.39
C LEU A 10 28.51 2.21 5.25
N ILE A 11 28.95 2.94 4.22
CA ILE A 11 28.15 3.35 3.07
C ILE A 11 28.29 2.31 1.96
N LEU A 12 27.18 1.69 1.56
CA LEU A 12 27.12 0.69 0.51
C LEU A 12 26.40 1.23 -0.73
N PHE A 13 27.19 1.58 -1.74
CA PHE A 13 26.71 1.74 -3.11
C PHE A 13 26.78 0.41 -3.85
N ASN A 14 25.79 -0.44 -3.61
CA ASN A 14 25.62 -1.68 -4.36
C ASN A 14 24.46 -1.55 -5.36
N TYR A 15 24.30 -2.57 -6.21
CA TYR A 15 23.20 -2.65 -7.18
C TYR A 15 21.81 -2.47 -6.54
N TYR A 16 21.62 -2.97 -5.32
CA TYR A 16 20.36 -2.89 -4.58
C TYR A 16 20.07 -1.47 -4.06
N SER A 17 21.08 -0.75 -3.57
CA SER A 17 20.98 0.66 -3.19
C SER A 17 20.66 1.55 -4.39
N PHE A 18 21.28 1.28 -5.54
CA PHE A 18 20.97 2.01 -6.77
C PHE A 18 19.56 1.71 -7.29
N GLY A 19 19.14 0.44 -7.27
CA GLY A 19 17.79 0.05 -7.66
C GLY A 19 16.71 0.67 -6.78
N SER A 20 16.88 0.61 -5.45
CA SER A 20 15.94 1.24 -4.50
C SER A 20 15.91 2.76 -4.61
N LEU A 21 17.05 3.41 -4.87
CA LEU A 21 17.10 4.85 -5.15
C LEU A 21 16.32 5.22 -6.42
N LEU A 22 16.51 4.47 -7.51
CA LEU A 22 15.80 4.70 -8.77
C LEU A 22 14.28 4.58 -8.59
N VAL A 23 13.83 3.54 -7.88
CA VAL A 23 12.40 3.34 -7.57
C VAL A 23 11.87 4.49 -6.71
N THR A 24 12.63 4.89 -5.70
CA THR A 24 12.29 6.04 -4.83
C THR A 24 12.10 7.32 -5.65
N ILE A 25 13.06 7.67 -6.50
CA ILE A 25 12.99 8.88 -7.33
C ILE A 25 11.80 8.81 -8.29
N THR A 26 11.60 7.67 -8.95
CA THR A 26 10.52 7.49 -9.93
C THR A 26 9.15 7.60 -9.28
N THR A 27 8.98 7.02 -8.09
CA THR A 27 7.71 7.08 -7.34
C THR A 27 7.42 8.49 -6.84
N PHE A 28 8.41 9.24 -6.35
CA PHE A 28 8.23 10.66 -6.04
C PHE A 28 7.92 11.50 -7.27
N PHE A 29 8.59 11.26 -8.39
CA PHE A 29 8.28 11.92 -9.65
C PHE A 29 6.81 11.71 -10.05
N LEU A 30 6.31 10.47 -9.99
CA LEU A 30 4.91 10.16 -10.24
C LEU A 30 3.98 10.84 -9.24
N ALA A 31 4.33 10.86 -7.96
CA ALA A 31 3.56 11.54 -6.93
C ALA A 31 3.39 13.03 -7.25
N VAL A 32 4.50 13.73 -7.55
CA VAL A 32 4.50 15.14 -7.92
C VAL A 32 3.71 15.35 -9.21
N PHE A 33 3.91 14.51 -10.22
CA PHE A 33 3.18 14.57 -11.49
C PHE A 33 1.66 14.49 -11.29
N PHE A 34 1.16 13.46 -10.59
CA PHE A 34 -0.27 13.29 -10.36
C PHE A 34 -0.88 14.38 -9.47
N LEU A 35 -0.14 14.87 -8.46
CA LEU A 35 -0.62 15.92 -7.57
C LEU A 35 -0.65 17.29 -8.24
N SER A 36 0.24 17.54 -9.21
CA SER A 36 0.35 18.80 -9.96
C SER A 36 -0.71 18.99 -11.05
N LEU A 37 -1.51 17.96 -11.34
CA LEU A 37 -2.61 18.08 -12.31
C LEU A 37 -3.67 19.10 -11.86
N LYS A 38 -3.96 20.08 -12.74
CA LYS A 38 -4.89 21.19 -12.47
C LYS A 38 -6.36 20.75 -12.34
N ARG A 39 -6.80 19.70 -13.06
CA ARG A 39 -8.17 19.14 -13.01
C ARG A 39 -8.15 17.68 -12.59
N LYS A 40 -7.63 17.40 -11.39
CA LYS A 40 -7.57 16.04 -10.84
C LYS A 40 -8.93 15.60 -10.30
N THR A 41 -9.32 14.37 -10.64
CA THR A 41 -10.46 13.71 -10.01
C THR A 41 -10.09 13.25 -8.59
N VAL A 42 -11.10 12.92 -7.77
CA VAL A 42 -10.87 12.37 -6.43
C VAL A 42 -10.04 11.08 -6.49
N ALA A 43 -10.23 10.25 -7.52
CA ALA A 43 -9.44 9.05 -7.72
C ALA A 43 -7.96 9.40 -8.00
N THR A 44 -7.70 10.32 -8.94
CA THR A 44 -6.34 10.78 -9.28
C THR A 44 -5.62 11.41 -8.08
N TYR A 45 -6.35 12.11 -7.21
CA TYR A 45 -5.79 12.65 -5.97
C TYR A 45 -5.33 11.53 -5.01
N HIS A 46 -6.15 10.50 -4.79
CA HIS A 46 -5.75 9.34 -3.99
C HIS A 46 -4.57 8.60 -4.61
N LEU A 47 -4.50 8.51 -5.94
CA LEU A 47 -3.37 7.92 -6.66
C LEU A 47 -2.07 8.71 -6.42
N GLY A 48 -2.12 10.03 -6.50
CA GLY A 48 -0.96 10.89 -6.20
C GLY A 48 -0.47 10.74 -4.76
N ILE A 49 -1.39 10.68 -3.79
CA ILE A 49 -1.03 10.41 -2.38
C ILE A 49 -0.47 8.99 -2.22
N ALA A 50 -1.04 7.98 -2.89
CA ALA A 50 -0.51 6.62 -2.86
C ALA A 50 0.96 6.60 -3.28
N PHE A 51 1.31 7.25 -4.40
CA PHE A 51 2.70 7.34 -4.85
C PHE A 51 3.58 8.16 -3.90
N LEU A 52 3.05 9.20 -3.23
CA LEU A 52 3.81 9.98 -2.26
C LEU A 52 4.19 9.13 -1.04
N VAL A 53 3.21 8.45 -0.44
CA VAL A 53 3.43 7.59 0.71
C VAL A 53 4.27 6.38 0.33
N PHE A 54 4.10 5.86 -0.89
CA PHE A 54 4.92 4.78 -1.42
C PHE A 54 6.39 5.21 -1.62
N GLY A 55 6.63 6.43 -2.10
CA GLY A 55 7.99 6.98 -2.18
C GLY A 55 8.65 7.09 -0.81
N LEU A 56 7.90 7.53 0.22
CA LEU A 56 8.40 7.52 1.60
C LEU A 56 8.72 6.10 2.07
N PHE A 57 7.89 5.11 1.76
CA PHE A 57 8.16 3.71 2.04
C PHE A 57 9.45 3.21 1.38
N GLU A 58 9.69 3.55 0.10
CA GLU A 58 10.90 3.17 -0.64
C GLU A 58 12.17 3.84 -0.11
N ILE A 59 12.09 5.05 0.45
CA ILE A 59 13.20 5.68 1.19
C ILE A 59 13.67 4.76 2.33
N GLY A 60 12.75 4.08 3.02
CA GLY A 60 13.11 3.13 4.07
C GLY A 60 13.99 2.00 3.54
N TYR A 61 13.61 1.41 2.39
CA TYR A 61 14.41 0.37 1.75
C TYR A 61 15.74 0.89 1.23
N PHE A 62 15.78 2.10 0.67
CA PHE A 62 17.02 2.75 0.27
C PHE A 62 17.96 2.93 1.47
N MET A 63 17.47 3.46 2.60
CA MET A 63 18.26 3.62 3.81
C MET A 63 18.78 2.29 4.36
N ALA A 64 18.00 1.21 4.23
CA ALA A 64 18.41 -0.13 4.62
C ALA A 64 19.52 -0.71 3.73
N ALA A 65 19.46 -0.42 2.44
CA ALA A 65 20.42 -0.87 1.43
C ALA A 65 21.73 -0.06 1.49
N PHE A 66 21.60 1.24 1.71
CA PHE A 66 22.67 2.23 1.67
C PHE A 66 23.56 2.19 2.92
N TYR A 67 23.00 1.92 4.11
CA TYR A 67 23.72 2.08 5.37
C TYR A 67 23.76 0.78 6.19
N TYR A 68 24.95 0.25 6.46
CA TYR A 68 25.13 -0.98 7.24
C TYR A 68 25.46 -0.67 8.69
N HIS A 69 24.43 -0.29 9.45
CA HIS A 69 24.53 0.05 10.87
C HIS A 69 23.25 -0.38 11.60
N PRO A 70 23.26 -0.68 12.91
CA PRO A 70 22.04 -1.01 13.67
C PRO A 70 20.93 0.05 13.55
N ILE A 71 21.28 1.32 13.27
CA ILE A 71 20.28 2.37 13.02
C ILE A 71 19.51 2.13 11.70
N ALA A 72 20.11 1.45 10.73
CA ALA A 72 19.42 1.08 9.52
C ALA A 72 18.27 0.12 9.81
N ALA A 73 18.32 -0.68 10.89
CA ALA A 73 17.21 -1.56 11.27
C ALA A 73 15.90 -0.80 11.59
N TYR A 74 15.96 0.52 11.86
CA TYR A 74 14.77 1.35 12.03
C TYR A 74 13.98 1.55 10.74
N HIS A 75 14.53 1.23 9.55
CA HIS A 75 13.77 1.22 8.30
C HIS A 75 12.50 0.37 8.40
N ARG A 76 12.51 -0.71 9.20
CA ARG A 76 11.36 -1.61 9.38
C ARG A 76 10.14 -0.91 9.97
N TRP A 77 10.36 0.08 10.85
CA TRP A 77 9.29 0.90 11.40
C TRP A 77 8.72 1.84 10.35
N LEU A 78 9.62 2.42 9.54
CA LEU A 78 9.23 3.31 8.46
C LEU A 78 8.43 2.57 7.38
N THR A 79 8.93 1.42 6.92
CA THR A 79 8.26 0.62 5.89
C THR A 79 6.98 -0.04 6.41
N GLY A 80 6.98 -0.53 7.65
CA GLY A 80 5.81 -1.15 8.26
C GLY A 80 4.65 -0.19 8.51
N CYS A 81 4.93 1.05 8.91
CA CYS A 81 3.88 2.05 9.13
C CYS A 81 3.32 2.62 7.83
N LEU A 82 4.13 2.73 6.77
CA LEU A 82 3.76 3.43 5.53
C LEU A 82 3.12 2.53 4.46
N ILE A 83 3.31 1.21 4.52
CA ILE A 83 2.74 0.30 3.52
C ILE A 83 1.21 0.23 3.58
N LEU A 84 0.62 0.27 4.77
CA LEU A 84 -0.83 0.14 4.97
C LEU A 84 -1.60 1.38 4.47
N PRO A 85 -1.16 2.62 4.77
CA PRO A 85 -1.74 3.81 4.14
C PRO A 85 -1.56 3.79 2.62
N THR A 86 -0.41 3.34 2.10
CA THR A 86 -0.16 3.24 0.66
C THR A 86 -1.21 2.36 -0.04
N ILE A 87 -1.41 1.14 0.45
CA ILE A 87 -2.41 0.19 -0.08
C ILE A 87 -3.82 0.76 0.01
N THR A 88 -4.13 1.48 1.10
CA THR A 88 -5.43 2.11 1.29
C THR A 88 -5.70 3.15 0.19
N HIS A 89 -4.72 4.00 -0.11
CA HIS A 89 -4.85 5.01 -1.16
C HIS A 89 -4.93 4.39 -2.57
N PHE A 90 -4.19 3.31 -2.85
CA PHE A 90 -4.39 2.54 -4.09
C PHE A 90 -5.78 1.93 -4.19
N THR A 91 -6.30 1.36 -3.10
CA THR A 91 -7.66 0.80 -3.07
C THR A 91 -8.72 1.88 -3.34
N GLN A 92 -8.54 3.07 -2.77
CA GLN A 92 -9.44 4.21 -3.01
C GLN A 92 -9.41 4.68 -4.47
N PHE A 93 -8.26 4.60 -5.14
CA PHE A 93 -8.18 4.86 -6.58
C PHE A 93 -9.04 3.87 -7.37
N PHE A 94 -8.90 2.56 -7.13
CA PHE A 94 -9.65 1.53 -7.86
C PHE A 94 -11.16 1.58 -7.61
N ILE A 95 -11.61 1.90 -6.40
CA ILE A 95 -13.03 1.97 -6.06
C ILE A 95 -13.71 3.20 -6.71
N ARG A 96 -12.99 4.33 -6.80
CA ARG A 96 -13.56 5.61 -7.26
C ARG A 96 -13.34 5.87 -8.75
N TYR A 97 -12.51 5.07 -9.41
CA TYR A 97 -12.28 5.12 -10.86
C TYR A 97 -13.22 4.16 -11.60
N PRO A 98 -13.81 4.54 -12.75
CA PRO A 98 -13.73 5.83 -13.45
C PRO A 98 -14.79 6.85 -13.00
N SER A 99 -15.81 6.43 -12.26
CA SER A 99 -16.92 7.25 -11.79
C SER A 99 -17.10 7.05 -10.28
N ASN A 100 -17.23 8.16 -9.55
CA ASN A 100 -17.35 8.16 -8.08
C ASN A 100 -18.79 7.86 -7.62
N TYR A 101 -19.40 6.80 -8.16
CA TYR A 101 -20.80 6.45 -7.93
C TYR A 101 -21.05 6.05 -6.46
N ASN A 102 -20.16 5.27 -5.87
CA ASN A 102 -20.31 4.72 -4.50
C ASN A 102 -19.42 5.43 -3.47
N ARG A 103 -19.59 6.77 -3.33
CA ARG A 103 -18.82 7.60 -2.39
C ARG A 103 -18.87 7.09 -0.94
N LYS A 104 -20.04 6.63 -0.48
CA LYS A 104 -20.23 6.09 0.88
C LYS A 104 -19.42 4.83 1.12
N PHE A 105 -19.43 3.89 0.17
CA PHE A 105 -18.66 2.66 0.25
C PHE A 105 -17.15 2.93 0.29
N GLY A 106 -16.66 3.83 -0.59
CA GLY A 106 -15.26 4.23 -0.59
C GLY A 106 -14.82 4.82 0.75
N PHE A 107 -15.65 5.67 1.37
CA PHE A 107 -15.36 6.25 2.67
C PHE A 107 -15.28 5.21 3.80
N TRP A 108 -16.28 4.33 3.92
CA TRP A 108 -16.28 3.26 4.92
C TRP A 108 -15.12 2.29 4.74
N MET A 109 -14.81 1.92 3.49
CA MET A 109 -13.65 1.09 3.17
C MET A 109 -12.35 1.76 3.62
N MET A 110 -12.20 3.07 3.40
CA MET A 110 -11.00 3.82 3.81
C MET A 110 -10.81 3.79 5.34
N ILE A 111 -11.89 4.00 6.11
CA ILE A 111 -11.86 3.95 7.57
C ILE A 111 -11.49 2.55 8.03
N PHE A 112 -12.16 1.52 7.51
CA PHE A 112 -11.89 0.13 7.85
C PHE A 112 -10.43 -0.25 7.58
N GLN A 113 -9.89 0.13 6.42
CA GLN A 113 -8.50 -0.14 6.05
C GLN A 113 -7.49 0.60 6.95
N HIS A 114 -7.77 1.84 7.36
CA HIS A 114 -6.91 2.56 8.31
C HIS A 114 -6.97 1.96 9.72
N LEU A 115 -8.16 1.59 10.20
CA LEU A 115 -8.32 0.94 11.51
C LEU A 115 -7.63 -0.41 11.54
N LEU A 116 -7.84 -1.23 10.51
CA LEU A 116 -7.13 -2.51 10.36
C LEU A 116 -5.62 -2.29 10.28
N GLY A 117 -5.19 -1.28 9.52
CA GLY A 117 -3.79 -0.91 9.41
C GLY A 117 -3.17 -0.53 10.75
N PHE A 118 -3.88 0.28 11.54
CA PHE A 118 -3.45 0.67 12.89
C PHE A 118 -3.37 -0.53 13.84
N VAL A 119 -4.36 -1.43 13.83
CA VAL A 119 -4.35 -2.65 14.65
C VAL A 119 -3.16 -3.54 14.30
N VAL A 120 -2.89 -3.75 13.01
CA VAL A 120 -1.73 -4.54 12.55
C VAL A 120 -0.42 -3.88 12.95
N ALA A 121 -0.29 -2.56 12.79
CA ALA A 121 0.90 -1.82 13.20
C ALA A 121 1.14 -1.93 14.72
N CYS A 122 0.10 -1.78 15.54
CA CYS A 122 0.16 -1.97 16.99
C CYS A 122 0.53 -3.41 17.36
N PHE A 123 -0.05 -4.41 16.69
CA PHE A 123 0.27 -5.82 16.91
C PHE A 123 1.75 -6.13 16.59
N LEU A 124 2.25 -5.64 15.45
CA LEU A 124 3.67 -5.78 15.09
C LEU A 124 4.57 -5.05 16.10
N PHE A 125 4.19 -3.86 16.54
CA PHE A 125 4.93 -3.09 17.55
C PHE A 125 5.05 -3.87 18.87
N ILE A 126 3.94 -4.44 19.32
CA ILE A 126 3.86 -5.29 20.52
C ILE A 126 4.74 -6.53 20.35
N LEU A 127 4.61 -7.29 19.25
CA LEU A 127 5.42 -8.48 19.01
C LEU A 127 6.92 -8.19 19.01
N LEU A 128 7.34 -7.07 18.40
CA LEU A 128 8.73 -6.65 18.37
C LEU A 128 9.24 -6.23 19.76
N LEU A 129 8.39 -5.60 20.59
CA LEU A 129 8.72 -5.27 21.98
C LEU A 129 8.85 -6.51 22.87
N PHE A 130 7.89 -7.45 22.80
CA PHE A 130 7.92 -8.66 23.61
C PHE A 130 9.06 -9.61 23.23
N ARG A 131 9.42 -9.70 21.94
CA ARG A 131 10.58 -10.48 21.46
C ARG A 131 11.91 -9.96 22.02
N LYS A 132 12.02 -8.64 22.28
CA LYS A 132 13.25 -8.00 22.76
C LYS A 132 13.61 -8.39 24.21
N ARG A 133 12.70 -9.00 24.97
CA ARG A 133 12.91 -9.33 26.40
C ARG A 133 13.55 -10.70 26.66
N SER A 134 13.66 -11.59 25.67
CA SER A 134 14.07 -12.98 25.90
C SER A 134 15.35 -13.46 25.19
N ILE A 135 16.00 -12.68 24.32
CA ILE A 135 17.19 -13.18 23.59
C ILE A 135 18.24 -12.07 23.40
N ILE A 136 19.35 -12.18 24.14
CA ILE A 136 20.64 -11.54 23.85
C ILE A 136 21.26 -12.31 22.67
N LEU A 137 20.71 -12.17 21.47
CA LEU A 137 21.28 -12.66 20.21
C LEU A 137 20.36 -12.17 19.08
N PRO A 138 20.86 -11.51 18.04
CA PRO A 138 19.99 -11.03 16.97
C PRO A 138 19.70 -12.19 16.02
N PRO A 139 18.44 -12.69 15.87
CA PRO A 139 18.13 -13.58 14.77
C PRO A 139 17.88 -12.68 13.55
N ILE A 140 18.97 -12.24 12.91
CA ILE A 140 18.94 -11.46 11.67
C ILE A 140 18.27 -12.25 10.53
N ILE A 141 18.13 -13.57 10.68
CA ILE A 141 17.73 -14.51 9.61
C ILE A 141 16.23 -14.89 9.69
N GLY A 142 15.58 -14.80 10.85
CA GLY A 142 14.18 -15.24 11.02
C GLY A 142 13.11 -14.20 10.66
N ILE A 143 13.47 -12.93 10.57
CA ILE A 143 12.53 -11.81 10.37
C ILE A 143 12.29 -11.53 8.88
N SER A 144 13.26 -11.79 8.01
CA SER A 144 13.09 -11.66 6.56
C SER A 144 12.06 -12.65 6.01
N THR A 145 12.06 -13.89 6.50
CA THR A 145 11.10 -14.92 6.06
C THR A 145 9.68 -14.66 6.55
N LEU A 146 9.51 -14.11 7.77
CA LEU A 146 8.21 -13.70 8.27
C LEU A 146 7.69 -12.46 7.53
N TRP A 147 8.56 -11.49 7.20
CA TRP A 147 8.19 -10.31 6.40
C TRP A 147 7.84 -10.67 4.96
N SER A 148 8.56 -11.61 4.34
CA SER A 148 8.21 -12.15 3.02
C SER A 148 6.86 -12.90 3.07
N ARG A 149 6.60 -13.66 4.13
CA ARG A 149 5.30 -14.35 4.31
C ARG A 149 4.14 -13.38 4.58
N VAL A 150 4.38 -12.31 5.34
CA VAL A 150 3.41 -11.23 5.57
C VAL A 150 3.18 -10.46 4.27
N SER A 151 4.22 -10.20 3.47
CA SER A 151 4.10 -9.59 2.14
C SER A 151 3.29 -10.46 1.16
N ILE A 152 3.44 -11.80 1.21
CA ILE A 152 2.63 -12.75 0.43
C ILE A 152 1.17 -12.77 0.91
N LEU A 153 0.95 -12.76 2.24
CA LEU A 153 -0.39 -12.63 2.82
C LEU A 153 -1.03 -11.26 2.47
N HIS A 154 -0.22 -10.22 2.26
CA HIS A 154 -0.65 -8.90 1.80
C HIS A 154 -0.95 -8.85 0.30
N CYS A 155 -0.23 -9.60 -0.55
CA CYS A 155 -0.65 -9.87 -1.93
C CYS A 155 -2.05 -10.50 -1.96
N LEU A 156 -2.33 -11.45 -1.07
CA LEU A 156 -3.67 -12.00 -0.89
C LEU A 156 -4.68 -10.93 -0.40
N SER A 157 -4.26 -9.98 0.44
CA SER A 157 -5.10 -8.85 0.89
C SER A 157 -5.34 -7.76 -0.15
N LEU A 158 -4.51 -7.70 -1.21
CA LEU A 158 -4.76 -6.91 -2.42
C LEU A 158 -5.74 -7.63 -3.35
N PHE A 159 -5.74 -8.97 -3.34
CA PHE A 159 -6.70 -9.78 -4.07
C PHE A 159 -8.11 -9.73 -3.46
N THR A 160 -8.28 -9.62 -2.13
CA THR A 160 -9.62 -9.52 -1.52
C THR A 160 -10.45 -8.32 -1.97
N PRO A 161 -9.95 -7.07 -2.02
CA PRO A 161 -10.72 -5.95 -2.56
C PRO A 161 -10.94 -6.06 -4.07
N LEU A 162 -10.01 -6.65 -4.83
CA LEU A 162 -10.20 -6.95 -6.26
C LEU A 162 -11.25 -8.04 -6.50
N LEU A 163 -11.30 -9.07 -5.65
CA LEU A 163 -12.29 -10.15 -5.66
C LEU A 163 -13.67 -9.64 -5.21
N LEU A 164 -13.72 -8.79 -4.19
CA LEU A 164 -14.95 -8.10 -3.79
C LEU A 164 -15.45 -7.15 -4.89
N LEU A 165 -14.55 -6.44 -5.57
CA LEU A 165 -14.88 -5.61 -6.73
C LEU A 165 -15.37 -6.45 -7.92
N SER A 166 -14.78 -7.62 -8.18
CA SER A 166 -15.22 -8.50 -9.25
C SER A 166 -16.58 -9.13 -8.94
N LEU A 167 -16.79 -9.60 -7.70
CA LEU A 167 -18.08 -10.12 -7.24
C LEU A 167 -19.17 -9.02 -7.23
N PHE A 168 -18.83 -7.80 -6.82
CA PHE A 168 -19.76 -6.67 -6.83
C PHE A 168 -20.11 -6.21 -8.25
N ARG A 169 -19.13 -6.12 -9.16
CA ARG A 169 -19.37 -5.83 -10.58
C ARG A 169 -20.19 -6.93 -11.25
N LEU A 170 -20.00 -8.19 -10.87
CA LEU A 170 -20.83 -9.31 -11.32
C LEU A 170 -22.28 -9.13 -10.83
N GLY A 171 -22.47 -8.75 -9.57
CA GLY A 171 -23.78 -8.47 -8.98
C GLY A 171 -24.53 -7.32 -9.66
N GLU A 172 -23.86 -6.20 -9.97
CA GLU A 172 -24.48 -5.09 -10.72
C GLU A 172 -24.80 -5.48 -12.17
N SER A 173 -23.93 -6.22 -12.84
CA SER A 173 -24.17 -6.73 -14.19
C SER A 173 -25.42 -7.62 -14.26
N LEU A 174 -25.59 -8.51 -13.28
CA LEU A 174 -26.77 -9.37 -13.16
C LEU A 174 -28.05 -8.58 -12.83
N SER A 175 -27.96 -7.57 -11.96
CA SER A 175 -29.07 -6.68 -11.61
C SER A 175 -29.58 -5.87 -12.82
N ILE A 176 -28.67 -5.30 -13.61
CA ILE A 176 -29.00 -4.57 -14.85
C ILE A 176 -29.62 -5.50 -15.89
N ARG A 177 -29.11 -6.73 -16.03
CA ARG A 177 -29.66 -7.73 -16.94
C ARG A 177 -31.08 -8.15 -16.55
N LYS A 178 -31.35 -8.28 -15.25
CA LYS A 178 -32.69 -8.59 -14.71
C LYS A 178 -33.70 -7.46 -14.98
N ARG A 179 -33.27 -6.19 -14.87
CA ARG A 179 -34.12 -5.03 -15.22
C ARG A 179 -34.43 -4.94 -16.72
N LYS A 180 -33.45 -5.21 -17.59
CA LYS A 180 -33.68 -5.23 -19.05
C LYS A 180 -34.55 -6.40 -19.50
N GLY A 181 -34.41 -7.57 -18.88
CA GLY A 181 -35.27 -8.72 -19.15
C GLY A 181 -36.74 -8.48 -18.78
N SER A 182 -37.00 -7.72 -17.71
CA SER A 182 -38.36 -7.37 -17.27
C SER A 182 -39.05 -6.29 -18.13
N GLN A 183 -38.30 -5.42 -18.81
CA GLN A 183 -38.87 -4.40 -19.70
C GLN A 183 -39.11 -4.90 -21.13
N SER A 184 -38.47 -5.99 -21.56
CA SER A 184 -38.68 -6.58 -22.88
C SER A 184 -40.01 -7.36 -23.00
N SER A 185 -40.74 -7.59 -21.91
CA SER A 185 -42.03 -8.29 -21.91
C SER A 185 -43.25 -7.37 -22.04
N TYR A 186 -43.04 -6.05 -22.19
CA TYR A 186 -44.09 -5.06 -22.43
C TYR A 186 -43.84 -4.34 -23.76
N PHE A 187 -43.92 -5.06 -24.88
CA PHE A 187 -44.14 -4.45 -26.19
C PHE A 187 -45.46 -5.02 -26.73
N PRO A 188 -46.54 -4.23 -26.84
CA PRO A 188 -47.72 -4.65 -27.57
C PRO A 188 -47.33 -4.70 -29.06
N SER A 189 -47.53 -5.87 -29.65
CA SER A 189 -47.44 -6.10 -31.07
C SER A 189 -48.67 -5.52 -31.75
N ASP A 190 -48.70 -4.20 -31.97
CA ASP A 190 -49.72 -3.53 -32.79
C ASP A 190 -49.11 -2.29 -33.47
N LEU A 191 -48.73 -2.46 -34.75
CA LEU A 191 -48.79 -1.48 -35.85
C LEU A 191 -48.40 -2.15 -37.16
#